data_AF-A0A0A1T797-F1
#
_entry.id   AF-A0A0A1T797-F1
#
_cell.length_a   1.000
_cell.length_b   1.000
_cell.length_c   1.000
_cell.angle_alpha   90.00
_cell.angle_beta   90.00
_cell.angle_gamma   90.00
#
_symmetry.space_group_name_H-M   'P 1'
#
loop_
_entity.id
_entity.type
_entity.pdbx_description
1 polymer ?
#
loop_
_entity_poly.entity_id
_entity_poly.type
_entity_poly.pdbx_seq_one_letter_code
_entity_poly.pdbx_strand_id
1 'polypeptide(L)'
;MTLDAAERTTQDIKSVIEGVARGELNELRGVGFYNRTWITTERFCRIGDGVDSLEFYIHSLWHIYYQLALHTSSDSLEHSRIVLDIARIQGIGELVRPVSGPYGHDVARTRDGTLWVDLPFFVADMSKFWTTNYAALPGTQRLNFASFLAKTASVRVAKDKLCQIALMLFRNTFEEERDIGTKDDPDKNGPEHENMPLTVTQLLPAVAEWIREAGHVLLEIADSEWNACSSEFSAGGRAFKESPFYQRAAPGFSPMRWMFWIKKLRISLTG
;
A
#
# COMPACT_ATOMS: atom_id res chain seq x y z
N MET A 1 19.31 -30.81 0.51
CA MET A 1 18.35 -30.67 -0.61
C MET A 1 17.84 -29.25 -0.56
N THR A 2 18.36 -28.38 -1.42
CA THR A 2 18.04 -26.94 -1.41
C THR A 2 16.68 -26.76 -2.08
N LEU A 3 15.67 -26.30 -1.35
CA LEU A 3 14.36 -25.94 -1.91
C LEU A 3 14.55 -24.97 -3.08
N ASP A 4 13.77 -25.13 -4.15
CA ASP A 4 13.76 -24.16 -5.25
C ASP A 4 13.32 -22.76 -4.72
N ALA A 5 13.75 -21.68 -5.36
CA ALA A 5 13.44 -20.32 -4.92
C ALA A 5 11.92 -20.07 -4.86
N ALA A 6 11.17 -20.60 -5.84
CA ALA A 6 9.71 -20.50 -5.87
C ALA A 6 9.03 -21.30 -4.74
N GLU A 7 9.59 -22.46 -4.39
CA GLU A 7 9.10 -23.30 -3.31
C GLU A 7 9.30 -22.62 -1.94
N ARG A 8 10.44 -21.95 -1.75
CA ARG A 8 10.71 -21.14 -0.55
C ARG A 8 9.72 -19.98 -0.39
N THR A 9 9.43 -19.26 -1.48
CA THR A 9 8.42 -18.18 -1.48
C THR A 9 7.04 -18.71 -1.14
N THR A 10 6.65 -19.84 -1.72
CA THR A 10 5.36 -20.45 -1.42
C THR A 10 5.26 -20.87 0.03
N GLN A 11 6.33 -21.47 0.58
CA GLN A 11 6.36 -21.91 1.97
C GLN A 11 6.36 -20.73 2.96
N ASP A 12 7.08 -19.66 2.67
CA ASP A 12 7.11 -18.44 3.49
C ASP A 12 5.73 -17.78 3.56
N ILE A 13 5.09 -17.58 2.41
CA ILE A 13 3.72 -17.04 2.32
C ILE A 13 2.75 -17.89 3.15
N LYS A 14 2.79 -19.22 2.99
CA LYS A 14 1.94 -20.14 3.79
C LYS A 14 2.20 -19.99 5.28
N SER A 15 3.47 -19.96 5.70
CA SER A 15 3.83 -19.81 7.10
C SER A 15 3.30 -18.52 7.71
N VAL A 16 3.33 -17.40 6.97
CA VAL A 16 2.78 -16.12 7.44
C VAL A 16 1.26 -16.21 7.58
N ILE A 17 0.57 -16.75 6.57
CA ILE A 17 -0.90 -16.91 6.59
C ILE A 17 -1.33 -17.81 7.75
N GLU A 18 -0.63 -18.91 8.00
CA GLU A 18 -0.91 -19.81 9.11
C GLU A 18 -0.68 -19.14 10.47
N GLY A 19 0.38 -18.32 10.61
CA GLY A 19 0.62 -17.54 11.83
C GLY A 19 -0.51 -16.54 12.11
N VAL A 20 -1.01 -15.88 11.07
CA VAL A 20 -2.19 -15.01 11.16
C VAL A 20 -3.42 -15.80 11.61
N ALA A 21 -3.67 -16.98 11.01
CA ALA A 21 -4.79 -17.83 11.36
C ALA A 21 -4.74 -18.31 12.83
N ARG A 22 -3.53 -18.46 13.40
CA ARG A 22 -3.31 -18.75 14.82
C ARG A 22 -3.39 -17.53 15.74
N GLY A 23 -3.50 -16.32 15.20
CA GLY A 23 -3.54 -15.08 15.96
C GLY A 23 -2.17 -14.58 16.44
N GLU A 24 -1.07 -15.07 15.87
CA GLU A 24 0.31 -14.79 16.27
C GLU A 24 0.83 -13.44 15.72
N LEU A 25 -0.01 -12.41 15.69
CA LEU A 25 0.31 -11.13 15.03
C LEU A 25 1.54 -10.44 15.63
N ASN A 26 1.73 -10.53 16.95
CA ASN A 26 2.91 -9.97 17.62
C ASN A 26 4.20 -10.68 17.24
N GLU A 27 4.16 -12.00 17.07
CA GLU A 27 5.31 -12.80 16.66
C GLU A 27 5.66 -12.51 15.21
N LEU A 28 4.65 -12.46 14.33
CA LEU A 28 4.83 -12.08 12.92
C LEU A 28 5.40 -10.66 12.77
N ARG A 29 4.93 -9.70 13.57
CA ARG A 29 5.52 -8.36 13.63
C ARG A 29 6.98 -8.40 14.07
N GLY A 30 7.32 -9.25 15.05
CA GLY A 30 8.70 -9.52 15.44
C GLY A 30 9.55 -10.12 14.31
N VAL A 31 8.99 -11.06 13.54
CA VAL A 31 9.66 -11.64 12.36
C VAL A 31 9.89 -10.59 11.28
N GLY A 32 8.89 -9.75 10.98
CA GLY A 32 9.06 -8.66 10.02
C GLY A 32 10.16 -7.69 10.46
N PHE A 33 9.97 -7.04 11.62
CA PHE A 33 10.85 -5.96 12.06
C PHE A 33 12.24 -6.42 12.51
N TYR A 34 12.33 -7.51 13.28
CA TYR A 34 13.63 -7.95 13.81
C TYR A 34 14.30 -9.00 12.94
N ASN A 35 13.57 -9.93 12.33
CA ASN A 35 14.22 -11.01 11.60
C ASN A 35 14.54 -10.59 10.15
N ARG A 36 13.53 -10.20 9.36
CA ARG A 36 13.74 -9.88 7.93
C ARG A 36 14.58 -8.63 7.72
N THR A 37 14.30 -7.54 8.44
CA THR A 37 15.11 -6.32 8.35
C THR A 37 16.56 -6.55 8.79
N TRP A 38 16.78 -7.29 9.89
CA TRP A 38 18.12 -7.63 10.36
C TRP A 38 18.87 -8.52 9.38
N ILE A 39 18.25 -9.60 8.91
CA ILE A 39 18.88 -10.52 7.95
C ILE A 39 19.31 -9.78 6.70
N THR A 40 18.44 -8.95 6.13
CA THR A 40 18.77 -8.16 4.94
C THR A 40 19.95 -7.21 5.21
N THR A 41 19.94 -6.51 6.35
CA THR A 41 21.01 -5.57 6.73
C THR A 41 22.34 -6.30 6.97
N GLU A 42 22.32 -7.35 7.77
CA GLU A 42 23.50 -8.12 8.17
C GLU A 42 24.14 -8.84 6.97
N ARG A 43 23.33 -9.44 6.10
CA ARG A 43 23.83 -10.14 4.91
C ARG A 43 24.50 -9.18 3.93
N PHE A 44 23.93 -8.00 3.72
CA PHE A 44 24.55 -6.99 2.86
C PHE A 44 25.84 -6.46 3.48
N CYS A 45 25.78 -5.97 4.73
CA CYS A 45 26.87 -5.24 5.37
C CYS A 45 28.05 -6.12 5.82
N ARG A 46 27.77 -7.33 6.33
CA ARG A 46 28.82 -8.19 6.93
C ARG A 46 29.18 -9.39 6.07
N ILE A 47 28.20 -10.06 5.46
CA ILE A 47 28.47 -11.27 4.66
C ILE A 47 28.95 -10.89 3.25
N GLY A 48 28.48 -9.75 2.73
CA GLY A 48 28.87 -9.29 1.40
C GLY A 48 27.93 -9.75 0.29
N ASP A 49 26.72 -10.19 0.64
CA ASP A 49 25.71 -10.61 -0.34
C ASP A 49 25.30 -9.44 -1.25
N GLY A 50 25.04 -9.73 -2.53
CA GLY A 50 24.49 -8.76 -3.47
C GLY A 50 23.01 -8.50 -3.17
N VAL A 51 22.53 -7.28 -3.45
CA VAL A 51 21.14 -6.88 -3.15
C VAL A 51 20.11 -7.78 -3.85
N ASP A 52 20.39 -8.25 -5.07
CA ASP A 52 19.52 -9.17 -5.81
C ASP A 52 19.26 -10.49 -5.04
N SER A 53 20.23 -10.97 -4.26
CA SER A 53 20.07 -12.18 -3.45
C SER A 53 19.20 -11.96 -2.19
N LEU A 54 18.91 -10.70 -1.85
CA LEU A 54 18.13 -10.29 -0.68
C LEU A 54 16.67 -9.95 -1.02
N GLU A 55 16.34 -9.85 -2.31
CA GLU A 55 15.00 -9.49 -2.82
C GLU A 55 13.90 -10.35 -2.18
N PHE A 56 14.14 -11.66 -2.04
CA PHE A 56 13.24 -12.57 -1.35
C PHE A 56 12.86 -12.11 0.06
N TYR A 57 13.84 -11.69 0.87
CA TYR A 57 13.59 -11.26 2.25
C TYR A 57 12.82 -9.93 2.29
N ILE A 58 13.03 -9.06 1.29
CA ILE A 58 12.35 -7.78 1.20
C ILE A 58 10.88 -7.97 0.82
N HIS A 59 10.57 -8.82 -0.16
CA HIS A 59 9.17 -9.17 -0.48
C HIS A 59 8.47 -9.90 0.67
N SER A 60 9.17 -10.84 1.33
CA SER A 60 8.66 -11.51 2.53
C SER A 60 8.31 -10.50 3.64
N LEU A 61 9.17 -9.50 3.86
CA LEU A 61 8.92 -8.40 4.79
C LEU A 61 7.63 -7.62 4.45
N TRP A 62 7.45 -7.21 3.19
CA TRP A 62 6.25 -6.49 2.78
C TRP A 62 5.00 -7.35 2.84
N HIS A 63 5.10 -8.65 2.55
CA HIS A 63 4.00 -9.59 2.71
C HIS A 63 3.57 -9.71 4.18
N ILE A 64 4.51 -9.79 5.12
CA ILE A 64 4.21 -9.79 6.55
C ILE A 64 3.45 -8.52 6.95
N TYR A 65 3.92 -7.33 6.55
CA TYR A 65 3.23 -6.08 6.89
C TYR A 65 1.85 -5.95 6.26
N TYR A 66 1.67 -6.44 5.03
CA TYR A 66 0.35 -6.55 4.39
C TYR A 66 -0.61 -7.41 5.23
N GLN A 67 -0.16 -8.59 5.65
CA GLN A 67 -0.97 -9.50 6.47
C GLN A 67 -1.29 -8.90 7.84
N LEU A 68 -0.31 -8.27 8.50
CA LEU A 68 -0.55 -7.56 9.75
C LEU A 68 -1.57 -6.42 9.58
N ALA A 69 -1.49 -5.67 8.48
CA ALA A 69 -2.41 -4.57 8.18
C ALA A 69 -3.85 -5.06 7.94
N LEU A 70 -4.05 -6.20 7.29
CA LEU A 70 -5.39 -6.77 7.09
C LEU A 70 -6.06 -7.19 8.40
N HIS A 71 -5.28 -7.82 9.28
CA HIS A 71 -5.79 -8.54 10.45
C HIS A 71 -5.70 -7.75 11.77
N THR A 72 -5.14 -6.55 11.73
CA THR A 72 -5.12 -5.63 12.88
C THR A 72 -6.20 -4.57 12.69
N SER A 73 -7.05 -4.34 13.69
CA SER A 73 -8.10 -3.32 13.62
C SER A 73 -7.50 -1.92 13.42
N SER A 74 -8.05 -1.16 12.45
CA SER A 74 -7.65 0.22 12.14
C SER A 74 -7.66 1.16 13.35
N ASP A 75 -8.54 0.91 14.31
CA ASP A 75 -8.77 1.77 15.48
C ASP A 75 -7.81 1.44 16.64
N SER A 76 -7.09 0.33 16.52
CA SER A 76 -6.15 -0.11 17.56
C SER A 76 -4.82 0.67 17.50
N LEU A 77 -4.19 0.82 18.67
CA LEU A 77 -2.83 1.35 18.75
C LEU A 77 -1.80 0.43 18.07
N GLU A 78 -2.06 -0.89 18.04
CA GLU A 78 -1.19 -1.85 17.36
C GLU A 78 -1.08 -1.56 15.87
N HIS A 79 -2.18 -1.14 15.25
CA HIS A 79 -2.19 -0.78 13.83
C HIS A 79 -1.24 0.39 13.52
N SER A 80 -1.18 1.39 14.39
CA SER A 80 -0.23 2.51 14.24
C SER A 80 1.21 2.09 14.52
N ARG A 81 1.45 1.04 15.33
CA ARG A 81 2.80 0.48 15.55
C ARG A 81 3.36 -0.20 14.31
N ILE A 82 2.52 -0.83 13.50
CA ILE A 82 2.90 -1.42 12.21
C ILE A 82 3.47 -0.32 11.29
N VAL A 83 2.79 0.82 11.21
CA VAL A 83 3.23 1.99 10.41
C VAL A 83 4.55 2.54 10.95
N LEU A 84 4.67 2.67 12.28
CA LEU A 84 5.89 3.15 12.92
C LEU A 84 7.09 2.25 12.64
N ASP A 85 6.90 0.93 12.55
CA ASP A 85 7.98 0.01 12.22
C ASP A 85 8.51 0.23 10.80
N ILE A 86 7.64 0.49 9.84
CA ILE A 86 8.07 0.80 8.46
C ILE A 86 8.79 2.15 8.42
N ALA A 87 8.30 3.16 9.13
CA ALA A 87 9.00 4.44 9.28
C ALA A 87 10.38 4.27 9.95
N ARG A 88 10.51 3.37 10.93
CA ARG A 88 11.79 3.03 11.56
C ARG A 88 12.73 2.28 10.61
N ILE A 89 12.21 1.34 9.82
CA ILE A 89 12.99 0.67 8.77
C ILE A 89 13.52 1.72 7.80
N GLN A 90 12.69 2.67 7.37
CA GLN A 90 13.14 3.76 6.52
C GLN A 90 14.20 4.63 7.20
N GLY A 91 14.01 4.89 8.50
CA GLY A 91 14.94 5.63 9.36
C GLY A 91 16.28 4.94 9.61
N ILE A 92 16.46 3.65 9.23
CA ILE A 92 17.79 3.01 9.22
C ILE A 92 18.73 3.77 8.26
N GLY A 93 18.17 4.32 7.18
CA GLY A 93 18.92 5.08 6.19
C GLY A 93 19.72 4.19 5.23
N GLU A 94 20.70 4.80 4.57
CA GLU A 94 21.50 4.16 3.54
C GLU A 94 22.37 3.04 4.13
N LEU A 95 22.22 1.82 3.62
CA LEU A 95 23.12 0.72 3.96
C LEU A 95 24.38 0.79 3.12
N VAL A 96 25.51 0.93 3.81
CA VAL A 96 26.84 1.06 3.21
C VAL A 96 27.75 -0.06 3.75
N ARG A 97 28.59 -0.62 2.88
CA ARG A 97 29.65 -1.55 3.26
C ARG A 97 31.00 -1.13 2.68
N PRO A 98 32.12 -1.42 3.35
CA PRO A 98 33.44 -1.19 2.78
C PRO A 98 33.70 -2.18 1.63
N VAL A 99 34.33 -1.70 0.56
CA VAL A 99 34.81 -2.55 -0.55
C VAL A 99 36.28 -2.30 -0.82
N SER A 100 37.00 -3.35 -1.23
CA SER A 100 38.42 -3.24 -1.58
C SER A 100 38.56 -2.55 -2.94
N GLY A 101 39.30 -1.43 -3.01
CA GLY A 101 39.56 -0.69 -4.25
C GLY A 101 39.34 0.83 -4.12
N PRO A 102 39.46 1.59 -5.22
CA PRO A 102 39.43 3.06 -5.18
C PRO A 102 38.05 3.64 -4.84
N TYR A 103 37.00 2.81 -4.82
CA TYR A 103 35.62 3.24 -4.62
C TYR A 103 35.16 3.30 -3.16
N GLY A 104 35.97 2.82 -2.20
CA GLY A 104 35.84 3.03 -0.74
C GLY A 104 34.61 2.39 -0.07
N HIS A 105 33.43 2.48 -0.68
CA HIS A 105 32.15 2.06 -0.13
C HIS A 105 31.19 1.61 -1.24
N ASP A 106 30.45 0.54 -0.96
CA ASP A 106 29.35 0.04 -1.78
C ASP A 106 28.02 0.28 -1.03
N VAL A 107 26.99 0.67 -1.78
CA VAL A 107 25.68 1.04 -1.25
C VAL A 107 24.66 0.04 -1.73
N ALA A 108 23.81 -0.43 -0.82
CA ALA A 108 22.72 -1.32 -1.18
C ALA A 108 21.68 -0.59 -2.05
N ARG A 109 21.79 -0.74 -3.38
CA ARG A 109 20.85 -0.19 -4.34
C ARG A 109 20.16 -1.30 -5.11
N THR A 110 18.87 -1.08 -5.34
CA THR A 110 18.05 -1.83 -6.30
C THR A 110 17.73 -0.92 -7.49
N ARG A 111 17.02 -1.46 -8.48
CA ARG A 111 16.43 -0.64 -9.55
C ARG A 111 15.38 0.36 -9.03
N ASP A 112 14.78 0.07 -7.88
CA ASP A 112 13.70 0.87 -7.29
C ASP A 112 14.19 1.92 -6.29
N GLY A 113 15.51 1.97 -6.05
CA GLY A 113 16.16 2.96 -5.18
C GLY A 113 17.09 2.34 -4.14
N THR A 114 17.47 3.17 -3.18
CA THR A 114 18.39 2.80 -2.10
C THR A 114 17.63 2.00 -1.04
N LEU A 115 18.20 0.86 -0.65
CA LEU A 115 17.61 -0.02 0.36
C LEU A 115 17.40 0.75 1.67
N TRP A 116 16.26 0.51 2.31
CA TRP A 116 15.73 1.24 3.46
C TRP A 116 15.36 2.69 3.22
N VAL A 117 16.15 3.51 2.52
CA VAL A 117 15.78 4.91 2.23
C VAL A 117 14.52 5.02 1.35
N ASP A 118 14.52 4.30 0.23
CA ASP A 118 13.43 4.35 -0.75
C ASP A 118 12.46 3.16 -0.60
N LEU A 119 12.74 2.23 0.32
CA LEU A 119 11.95 1.02 0.58
C LEU A 119 11.58 0.27 -0.71
N PRO A 120 12.58 -0.31 -1.41
CA PRO A 120 12.34 -0.95 -2.70
C PRO A 120 11.27 -2.04 -2.59
N PHE A 121 10.52 -2.22 -3.69
CA PHE A 121 9.36 -3.10 -3.79
C PHE A 121 8.14 -2.75 -2.94
N PHE A 122 8.26 -1.94 -1.88
CA PHE A 122 7.15 -1.70 -0.95
C PHE A 122 5.91 -1.14 -1.65
N VAL A 123 6.07 -0.06 -2.43
CA VAL A 123 4.95 0.54 -3.16
C VAL A 123 4.40 -0.41 -4.21
N ALA A 124 5.27 -1.14 -4.93
CA ALA A 124 4.85 -2.08 -5.97
C ALA A 124 4.03 -3.24 -5.39
N ASP A 125 4.50 -3.83 -4.30
CA ASP A 125 3.84 -4.93 -3.59
C ASP A 125 2.50 -4.48 -3.00
N MET A 126 2.47 -3.36 -2.27
CA MET A 126 1.22 -2.84 -1.70
C MET A 126 0.19 -2.50 -2.77
N SER A 127 0.64 -1.93 -3.89
CA SER A 127 -0.24 -1.62 -5.03
C SER A 127 -0.77 -2.90 -5.67
N LYS A 128 0.08 -3.92 -5.84
CA LYS A 128 -0.32 -5.23 -6.37
C LYS A 128 -1.30 -5.95 -5.43
N PHE A 129 -1.03 -5.95 -4.12
CA PHE A 129 -1.91 -6.55 -3.13
C PHE A 129 -3.28 -5.87 -3.13
N TRP A 130 -3.31 -4.54 -3.24
CA TRP A 130 -4.55 -3.80 -3.37
C TRP A 130 -5.27 -4.13 -4.68
N THR A 131 -4.64 -3.94 -5.85
CA THR A 131 -5.30 -4.14 -7.15
C THR A 131 -5.83 -5.56 -7.34
N THR A 132 -5.09 -6.56 -6.85
CA THR A 132 -5.45 -7.98 -7.00
C THR A 132 -6.59 -8.38 -6.07
N ASN A 133 -6.58 -7.91 -4.82
CA ASN A 133 -7.45 -8.49 -3.79
C ASN A 133 -8.57 -7.56 -3.30
N TYR A 134 -8.52 -6.24 -3.55
CA TYR A 134 -9.40 -5.28 -2.86
C TYR A 134 -10.90 -5.60 -2.99
N ALA A 135 -11.33 -6.15 -4.14
CA ALA A 135 -12.72 -6.56 -4.38
C ALA A 135 -13.12 -7.78 -3.56
N ALA A 136 -12.21 -8.75 -3.41
CA ALA A 136 -12.44 -10.00 -2.68
C ALA A 136 -12.27 -9.84 -1.15
N LEU A 137 -11.56 -8.81 -0.68
CA LEU A 137 -11.38 -8.57 0.75
C LEU A 137 -12.74 -8.24 1.43
N PRO A 138 -13.03 -8.84 2.60
CA PRO A 138 -14.11 -8.41 3.48
C PRO A 138 -14.02 -6.92 3.79
N GLY A 139 -15.17 -6.27 4.03
CA GLY A 139 -15.24 -4.82 4.26
C GLY A 139 -14.32 -4.34 5.39
N THR A 140 -14.23 -5.11 6.49
CA THR A 140 -13.35 -4.81 7.62
C THR A 140 -11.87 -4.91 7.27
N GLN A 141 -11.44 -5.96 6.57
CA GLN A 141 -10.05 -6.10 6.13
C GLN A 141 -9.66 -5.04 5.10
N ARG A 142 -10.56 -4.71 4.17
CA ARG A 142 -10.37 -3.63 3.20
C ARG A 142 -10.20 -2.29 3.91
N LEU A 143 -11.02 -2.02 4.93
CA LEU A 143 -10.93 -0.82 5.75
C LEU A 143 -9.59 -0.76 6.51
N ASN A 144 -9.21 -1.84 7.19
CA ASN A 144 -7.94 -1.92 7.91
C ASN A 144 -6.76 -1.65 6.95
N PHE A 145 -6.72 -2.31 5.80
CA PHE A 145 -5.63 -2.12 4.85
C PHE A 145 -5.61 -0.71 4.25
N ALA A 146 -6.78 -0.13 3.94
CA ALA A 146 -6.87 1.27 3.50
C ALA A 146 -6.35 2.24 4.57
N SER A 147 -6.75 2.05 5.83
CA SER A 147 -6.27 2.84 6.96
C SER A 147 -4.75 2.72 7.11
N PHE A 148 -4.20 1.52 6.94
CA PHE A 148 -2.76 1.27 7.02
C PHE A 148 -1.99 2.03 5.94
N LEU A 149 -2.45 1.94 4.69
CA LEU A 149 -1.82 2.65 3.58
C LEU A 149 -1.92 4.17 3.74
N ALA A 150 -3.08 4.66 4.19
CA ALA A 150 -3.30 6.08 4.45
C ALA A 150 -2.39 6.61 5.57
N LYS A 151 -2.33 5.92 6.72
CA LYS A 151 -1.41 6.26 7.82
C LYS A 151 0.05 6.22 7.36
N THR A 152 0.43 5.23 6.56
CA THR A 152 1.78 5.11 6.02
C THR A 152 2.13 6.26 5.07
N ALA A 153 1.20 6.65 4.19
CA ALA A 153 1.37 7.81 3.34
C ALA A 153 1.44 9.12 4.14
N SER A 154 0.67 9.25 5.23
CA SER A 154 0.66 10.44 6.09
C SER A 154 2.03 10.76 6.71
N VAL A 155 2.85 9.72 6.96
CA VAL A 155 4.22 9.87 7.49
C VAL A 155 5.28 9.92 6.38
N ARG A 156 4.88 10.08 5.12
CA ARG A 156 5.74 10.19 3.92
C ARG A 156 6.67 9.00 3.69
N VAL A 157 6.26 7.83 4.16
CA VAL A 157 6.96 6.57 3.87
C VAL A 157 6.90 6.30 2.36
N ALA A 158 8.06 6.02 1.78
CA ALA A 158 8.25 5.91 0.32
C ALA A 158 7.81 7.15 -0.48
N LYS A 159 7.92 8.35 0.13
CA LYS A 159 7.51 9.64 -0.44
C LYS A 159 6.02 9.61 -0.80
N ASP A 160 5.62 10.22 -1.91
CA ASP A 160 4.20 10.31 -2.30
C ASP A 160 3.72 9.13 -3.17
N LYS A 161 4.61 8.16 -3.46
CA LYS A 161 4.30 7.07 -4.40
C LYS A 161 3.16 6.17 -3.95
N LEU A 162 2.96 5.98 -2.64
CA LEU A 162 1.82 5.23 -2.10
C LEU A 162 0.47 5.86 -2.45
N CYS A 163 0.42 7.18 -2.66
CA CYS A 163 -0.83 7.89 -2.97
C CYS A 163 -1.43 7.47 -4.32
N GLN A 164 -0.71 6.73 -5.17
CA GLN A 164 -1.31 6.11 -6.37
C GLN A 164 -2.45 5.14 -6.04
N ILE A 165 -2.41 4.48 -4.86
CA ILE A 165 -3.48 3.62 -4.40
C ILE A 165 -4.73 4.45 -4.07
N ALA A 166 -4.55 5.63 -3.46
CA ALA A 166 -5.63 6.59 -3.23
C ALA A 166 -6.22 7.11 -4.55
N LEU A 167 -5.41 7.43 -5.56
CA LEU A 167 -5.90 7.81 -6.89
C LEU A 167 -6.86 6.78 -7.46
N MET A 168 -6.45 5.51 -7.46
CA MET A 168 -7.27 4.42 -7.96
C MET A 168 -8.54 4.24 -7.13
N LEU A 169 -8.45 4.29 -5.80
CA LEU A 169 -9.61 4.18 -4.91
C LEU A 169 -10.61 5.31 -5.18
N PHE A 170 -10.14 6.56 -5.30
CA PHE A 170 -10.98 7.73 -5.50
C PHE A 170 -11.58 7.73 -6.90
N ARG A 171 -10.82 7.35 -7.93
CA ARG A 171 -11.33 7.08 -9.28
C ARG A 171 -12.46 6.06 -9.24
N ASN A 172 -12.20 4.89 -8.66
CA ASN A 172 -13.17 3.82 -8.59
C ASN A 172 -14.44 4.25 -7.83
N THR A 173 -14.32 5.10 -6.82
CA THR A 173 -15.47 5.52 -5.99
C THR A 173 -16.26 6.68 -6.60
N PHE A 174 -15.60 7.64 -7.24
CA PHE A 174 -16.22 8.91 -7.64
C PHE A 174 -16.27 9.17 -9.15
N GLU A 175 -15.39 8.54 -9.92
CA GLU A 175 -15.23 8.79 -11.35
C GLU A 175 -15.76 7.65 -12.24
N GLU A 176 -15.98 6.47 -11.66
CA GLU A 176 -16.66 5.36 -12.33
C GLU A 176 -18.16 5.37 -11.98
N GLU A 177 -18.99 4.98 -12.95
CA GLU A 177 -20.43 4.78 -12.73
C GLU A 177 -20.61 3.50 -11.91
N ARG A 178 -20.92 3.65 -10.62
CA ARG A 178 -21.18 2.53 -9.70
C ARG A 178 -22.49 2.74 -8.97
N ASP A 179 -23.17 1.64 -8.68
CA ASP A 179 -24.37 1.66 -7.85
C ASP A 179 -24.04 2.17 -6.44
N ILE A 180 -24.93 3.01 -5.91
CA ILE A 180 -24.80 3.58 -4.56
C ILE A 180 -24.97 2.48 -3.50
N GLY A 181 -25.64 1.37 -3.84
CA GLY A 181 -25.93 0.23 -2.98
C GLY A 181 -27.15 0.45 -2.09
N THR A 182 -28.08 -0.50 -2.07
CA THR A 182 -29.21 -0.55 -1.14
C THR A 182 -28.76 -1.07 0.23
N LYS A 183 -29.39 -0.61 1.32
CA LYS A 183 -29.11 -0.96 2.72
C LYS A 183 -29.50 -2.40 3.11
N ASP A 184 -29.32 -3.39 2.24
CA ASP A 184 -29.46 -4.78 2.65
C ASP A 184 -28.11 -5.32 3.12
N ASP A 185 -28.15 -5.97 4.28
CA ASP A 185 -27.06 -6.41 5.14
C ASP A 185 -25.87 -7.02 4.33
N PRO A 186 -24.67 -6.39 4.35
CA PRO A 186 -23.57 -6.78 3.46
C PRO A 186 -22.90 -8.13 3.80
N ASP A 187 -23.24 -8.75 4.94
CA ASP A 187 -22.54 -9.94 5.46
C ASP A 187 -23.33 -11.26 5.31
N LYS A 188 -24.42 -11.30 4.52
CA LYS A 188 -25.27 -12.51 4.38
C LYS A 188 -25.19 -13.30 3.09
N ASN A 189 -24.34 -12.94 2.14
CA ASN A 189 -24.38 -13.57 0.81
C ASN A 189 -23.21 -14.54 0.61
N GLY A 190 -23.57 -15.79 0.29
CA GLY A 190 -22.66 -16.93 0.14
C GLY A 190 -21.69 -16.83 -1.05
N PRO A 191 -21.00 -17.93 -1.38
CA PRO A 191 -19.81 -17.95 -2.23
C PRO A 191 -20.07 -17.74 -3.75
N GLU A 192 -21.20 -17.17 -4.15
CA GLU A 192 -21.60 -17.05 -5.57
C GLU A 192 -21.38 -15.66 -6.20
N HIS A 193 -20.76 -14.71 -5.49
CA HIS A 193 -20.54 -13.34 -6.00
C HIS A 193 -19.06 -12.94 -6.13
N GLU A 194 -18.23 -13.79 -6.73
CA GLU A 194 -16.80 -13.50 -6.92
C GLU A 194 -16.47 -12.35 -7.90
N ASN A 195 -17.46 -11.76 -8.59
CA ASN A 195 -17.21 -10.75 -9.63
C ASN A 195 -18.15 -9.53 -9.64
N MET A 196 -18.92 -9.27 -8.58
CA MET A 196 -19.76 -8.06 -8.57
C MET A 196 -18.90 -6.82 -8.26
N PRO A 197 -18.98 -5.75 -9.07
CA PRO A 197 -18.23 -4.53 -8.78
C PRO A 197 -18.70 -3.93 -7.45
N LEU A 198 -17.74 -3.62 -6.56
CA LEU A 198 -18.04 -3.01 -5.27
C LEU A 198 -18.88 -1.73 -5.43
N THR A 199 -19.88 -1.55 -4.58
CA THR A 199 -20.72 -0.33 -4.56
C THR A 199 -19.96 0.86 -3.97
N VAL A 200 -20.49 2.06 -4.19
CA VAL A 200 -19.93 3.29 -3.58
C VAL A 200 -19.91 3.17 -2.06
N THR A 201 -21.01 2.71 -1.44
CA THR A 201 -21.10 2.52 0.02
C THR A 201 -20.04 1.55 0.56
N GLN A 202 -19.62 0.54 -0.20
CA GLN A 202 -18.58 -0.40 0.19
C GLN A 202 -17.15 0.16 0.08
N LEU A 203 -16.95 1.25 -0.68
CA LEU A 203 -15.64 1.90 -0.88
C LEU A 203 -15.48 3.17 -0.04
N LEU A 204 -16.58 3.84 0.30
CA LEU A 204 -16.59 5.09 1.06
C LEU A 204 -15.83 5.00 2.40
N PRO A 205 -15.91 3.92 3.21
CA PRO A 205 -15.12 3.83 4.43
C PRO A 205 -13.61 3.92 4.19
N ALA A 206 -13.11 3.25 3.15
CA ALA A 206 -11.69 3.32 2.77
C ALA A 206 -11.30 4.73 2.31
N VAL A 207 -12.17 5.40 1.52
CA VAL A 207 -11.95 6.79 1.10
C VAL A 207 -11.88 7.73 2.30
N ALA A 208 -12.81 7.56 3.25
CA ALA A 208 -12.86 8.38 4.46
C ALA A 208 -11.56 8.26 5.26
N GLU A 209 -11.00 7.05 5.39
CA GLU A 209 -9.71 6.84 6.06
C GLU A 209 -8.54 7.53 5.35
N TRP A 210 -8.50 7.49 4.01
CA TRP A 210 -7.49 8.22 3.23
C TRP A 210 -7.57 9.74 3.43
N ILE A 211 -8.78 10.30 3.44
CA ILE A 211 -8.97 11.72 3.70
C ILE A 211 -8.62 12.07 5.15
N ARG A 212 -9.00 11.21 6.10
CA ARG A 212 -8.80 11.44 7.54
C ARG A 212 -7.31 11.42 7.92
N GLU A 213 -6.57 10.42 7.45
CA GLU A 213 -5.18 10.23 7.85
C GLU A 213 -4.20 10.96 6.93
N ALA A 214 -4.42 10.91 5.61
CA ALA A 214 -3.49 11.44 4.61
C ALA A 214 -4.02 12.68 3.89
N GLY A 215 -5.16 13.25 4.27
CA GLY A 215 -5.80 14.36 3.54
C GLY A 215 -4.89 15.56 3.31
N HIS A 216 -4.03 15.89 4.28
CA HIS A 216 -3.04 16.96 4.14
C HIS A 216 -1.99 16.66 3.05
N VAL A 217 -1.51 15.41 2.98
CA VAL A 217 -0.61 14.95 1.91
C VAL A 217 -1.33 14.99 0.56
N LEU A 218 -2.58 14.48 0.50
CA LEU A 218 -3.37 14.44 -0.72
C LEU A 218 -3.65 15.84 -1.30
N LEU A 219 -3.89 16.82 -0.43
CA LEU A 219 -4.05 18.23 -0.83
C LEU A 219 -2.76 18.82 -1.39
N GLU A 220 -1.63 18.61 -0.70
CA GLU A 220 -0.33 19.12 -1.15
C GLU A 220 0.11 18.53 -2.50
N ILE A 221 -0.09 17.22 -2.70
CA ILE A 221 0.24 16.57 -3.98
C ILE A 221 -0.77 16.92 -5.07
N ALA A 222 -2.00 17.30 -4.73
CA ALA A 222 -2.96 17.86 -5.69
C ALA A 222 -2.55 19.26 -6.13
N ASP A 223 -2.15 20.13 -5.19
CA ASP A 223 -1.71 21.50 -5.50
C ASP A 223 -0.43 21.53 -6.34
N SER A 224 0.45 20.55 -6.17
CA SER A 224 1.66 20.37 -6.99
C SER A 224 1.47 19.54 -8.26
N GLU A 225 0.22 19.17 -8.57
CA GLU A 225 -0.15 18.37 -9.76
C GLU A 225 0.65 17.06 -9.90
N TRP A 226 0.78 16.33 -8.79
CA TRP A 226 1.60 15.12 -8.74
C TRP A 226 1.10 14.02 -9.69
N ASN A 227 2.02 13.53 -10.52
CA ASN A 227 1.75 12.48 -11.52
C ASN A 227 2.91 11.47 -11.65
N ALA A 228 3.67 11.23 -10.57
CA ALA A 228 4.79 10.28 -10.60
C ALA A 228 4.32 8.83 -10.41
N CYS A 229 3.37 8.38 -11.23
CA CYS A 229 2.82 7.02 -11.25
C CYS A 229 2.50 6.58 -12.70
N SER A 230 2.20 5.29 -12.91
CA SER A 230 1.86 4.80 -14.24
C SER A 230 0.51 5.36 -14.73
N SER A 231 0.29 5.34 -16.05
CA SER A 231 -0.98 5.77 -16.66
C SER A 231 -2.19 5.00 -16.15
N GLU A 232 -2.00 3.76 -15.70
CA GLU A 232 -3.02 2.93 -15.08
C GLU A 232 -3.59 3.58 -13.80
N PHE A 233 -2.76 4.25 -13.00
CA PHE A 233 -3.20 4.96 -11.80
C PHE A 233 -3.60 6.41 -12.08
N SER A 234 -2.86 7.10 -12.96
CA SER A 234 -3.06 8.54 -13.18
C SER A 234 -4.25 8.89 -14.06
N ALA A 235 -4.73 7.98 -14.90
CA ALA A 235 -5.85 8.25 -15.80
C ALA A 235 -7.16 8.55 -15.04
N GLY A 236 -7.89 9.55 -15.54
CA GLY A 236 -9.27 9.85 -15.13
C GLY A 236 -10.25 8.74 -15.47
N GLY A 237 -11.22 8.50 -14.59
CA GLY A 237 -12.40 7.67 -14.86
C GLY A 237 -13.41 8.38 -15.75
N ARG A 238 -14.42 7.64 -16.21
CA ARG A 238 -15.39 8.10 -17.22
C ARG A 238 -16.09 9.40 -16.83
N ALA A 239 -16.71 9.44 -15.64
CA ALA A 239 -17.49 10.59 -15.20
C ALA A 239 -16.63 11.85 -14.96
N PHE A 240 -15.34 11.67 -14.63
CA PHE A 240 -14.42 12.81 -14.54
C PHE A 240 -14.08 13.34 -15.92
N LYS A 241 -13.75 12.47 -16.88
CA LYS A 241 -13.42 12.83 -18.27
C LYS A 241 -14.54 13.59 -18.99
N GLU A 242 -15.79 13.25 -18.68
CA GLU A 242 -16.98 13.93 -19.22
C GLU A 242 -17.29 15.26 -18.51
N SER A 243 -16.62 15.55 -17.41
CA SER A 243 -16.87 16.76 -16.62
C SER A 243 -16.10 17.98 -17.17
N PRO A 244 -16.59 19.21 -16.89
CA PRO A 244 -15.85 20.44 -17.23
C PRO A 244 -14.49 20.57 -16.54
N PHE A 245 -14.23 19.81 -15.48
CA PHE A 245 -12.97 19.85 -14.75
C PHE A 245 -11.82 19.21 -15.52
N TYR A 246 -12.12 18.20 -16.36
CA TYR A 246 -11.09 17.41 -17.04
C TYR A 246 -10.21 18.23 -17.98
N GLN A 247 -10.80 19.18 -18.73
CA GLN A 247 -10.07 20.01 -19.68
C GLN A 247 -8.99 20.89 -19.04
N ARG A 248 -9.06 21.09 -17.71
CA ARG A 248 -8.18 21.95 -16.94
C ARG A 248 -7.30 21.16 -15.96
N ALA A 249 -7.35 19.84 -16.01
CA ALA A 249 -6.71 18.97 -15.03
C ALA A 249 -5.49 18.26 -15.63
N ALA A 250 -4.35 18.35 -14.95
CA ALA A 250 -3.26 17.41 -15.17
C ALA A 250 -3.68 15.98 -14.80
N PRO A 251 -3.11 14.93 -15.44
CA PRO A 251 -3.26 13.55 -14.98
C PRO A 251 -2.72 13.36 -13.56
N GLY A 252 -3.17 12.30 -12.87
CA GLY A 252 -2.75 12.06 -11.48
C GLY A 252 -3.59 12.88 -10.49
N PHE A 253 -2.94 13.41 -9.45
CA PHE A 253 -3.58 14.36 -8.54
C PHE A 253 -3.52 15.76 -9.14
N SER A 254 -4.63 16.49 -9.07
CA SER A 254 -4.69 17.90 -9.46
C SER A 254 -5.81 18.62 -8.70
N PRO A 255 -5.78 19.95 -8.59
CA PRO A 255 -6.79 20.69 -7.83
C PRO A 255 -8.19 20.51 -8.43
N MET A 256 -8.27 20.42 -9.77
CA MET A 256 -9.52 20.21 -10.49
C MET A 256 -10.11 18.82 -10.24
N ARG A 257 -9.26 17.79 -10.20
CA ARG A 257 -9.70 16.42 -9.90
C ARG A 257 -10.13 16.27 -8.44
N TRP A 258 -9.41 16.91 -7.51
CA TRP A 258 -9.81 17.01 -6.12
C TRP A 258 -11.19 17.66 -5.95
N MET A 259 -11.41 18.80 -6.62
CA MET A 259 -12.70 19.52 -6.56
C MET A 259 -13.86 18.68 -7.10
N PHE A 260 -13.61 17.89 -8.15
CA PHE A 260 -14.58 16.93 -8.67
C PHE A 260 -14.97 15.88 -7.62
N TRP A 261 -13.99 15.27 -6.93
CA TRP A 261 -14.26 14.28 -5.87
C TRP A 261 -15.05 14.88 -4.70
N ILE A 262 -14.69 16.07 -4.23
CA ILE A 262 -15.43 16.74 -3.14
C ILE A 262 -16.88 17.04 -3.56
N LYS A 263 -17.11 17.45 -4.82
CA LYS A 263 -18.47 17.65 -5.35
C LYS A 263 -19.27 16.35 -5.35
N LYS A 264 -18.67 15.24 -5.76
CA LYS A 264 -19.31 13.91 -5.75
C LYS A 264 -19.62 13.43 -4.33
N LEU A 265 -18.67 13.54 -3.42
CA LEU A 265 -18.84 13.13 -2.02
C LEU A 265 -20.00 13.87 -1.36
N ARG A 266 -20.14 15.18 -1.58
CA ARG A 266 -21.27 15.96 -1.05
C ARG A 266 -22.62 15.44 -1.55
N ILE A 267 -22.71 15.13 -2.84
CA ILE A 267 -23.95 14.58 -3.43
C ILE A 267 -24.29 13.23 -2.79
N SER A 268 -23.31 12.35 -2.64
CA SER A 268 -23.48 11.03 -2.03
C SER A 268 -23.88 11.05 -0.55
N LEU A 269 -23.65 12.15 0.17
CA LEU A 269 -24.07 12.32 1.56
C LEU A 269 -25.46 12.97 1.71
N THR A 270 -25.99 13.56 0.64
CA THR A 270 -27.27 14.30 0.65
C THR A 270 -28.41 13.58 -0.08
N GLY A 271 -28.12 12.49 -0.79
CA GLY A 271 -29.10 11.64 -1.47
C GLY A 271 -29.31 10.33 -0.74
#